data_AF-A0A9X4XNI8-F1
#
_entry.id   AF-A0A9X4XNI8-F1
#
_cell.length_a   1.000
_cell.length_b   1.000
_cell.length_c   1.000
_cell.angle_alpha   90.00
_cell.angle_beta   90.00
_cell.angle_gamma   90.00
#
_symmetry.space_group_name_H-M   'P 1'
#
loop_
_entity.id
_entity.type
_entity.pdbx_description
1 polymer ?
#
loop_
_entity_poly.entity_id
_entity_poly.type
_entity_poly.pdbx_seq_one_letter_code
_entity_poly.pdbx_strand_id
1 'polypeptide(L)'
;MILAHQKSSADLKGHIEGGKVHGEMPQALDDAQKQKLAPLASLDGQAFRDAYITMQREAHQEAIALFSAYARNGDDADLKNWATSTLGELNHHLEMARSLK
;
A
#
# COMPACT_ATOMS: atom_id res chain seq x y z
N MET A 1 6.37 -8.97 0.68
CA MET A 1 5.02 -8.71 1.24
C MET A 1 5.04 -8.21 2.68
N ILE A 2 4.67 -8.99 3.71
CA ILE A 2 4.39 -8.45 5.07
C ILE A 2 5.56 -7.64 5.65
N LEU A 3 6.78 -8.20 5.66
CA LEU A 3 7.97 -7.50 6.16
C LEU A 3 8.25 -6.19 5.39
N ALA A 4 8.02 -6.19 4.08
CA ALA A 4 8.19 -5.01 3.24
C ALA A 4 7.14 -3.92 3.56
N HIS A 5 5.89 -4.30 3.82
CA HIS A 5 4.85 -3.36 4.29
C HIS A 5 5.16 -2.80 5.69
N GLN A 6 5.67 -3.64 6.60
CA GLN A 6 6.12 -3.18 7.92
C GLN A 6 7.27 -2.20 7.80
N LYS A 7 8.24 -2.50 6.93
CA LYS A 7 9.37 -1.63 6.66
C LYS A 7 8.92 -0.28 6.08
N SER A 8 8.08 -0.27 5.04
CA SER A 8 7.63 0.99 4.43
C SER A 8 6.86 1.88 5.41
N SER A 9 6.04 1.27 6.28
CA SER A 9 5.33 1.97 7.35
C SER A 9 6.28 2.54 8.40
N ALA A 10 7.32 1.78 8.78
CA ALA A 10 8.34 2.22 9.73
C ALA A 10 9.21 3.35 9.15
N ASP A 11 9.57 3.26 7.86
CA ASP A 11 10.31 4.30 7.16
C ASP A 11 9.51 5.61 7.17
N LEU A 12 8.23 5.59 6.74
CA LEU A 12 7.37 6.78 6.73
C LEU A 12 7.21 7.38 8.14
N LYS A 13 6.98 6.51 9.14
CA LYS A 13 6.92 6.95 10.55
C LYS A 13 8.21 7.65 10.97
N GLY A 14 9.38 7.11 10.62
CA GLY A 14 10.66 7.73 10.93
C GLY A 14 10.87 9.08 10.23
N HIS A 15 10.36 9.25 9.00
CA HIS A 15 10.36 10.53 8.31
C HIS A 15 9.50 11.58 9.03
N ILE A 16 8.34 11.18 9.55
CA ILE A 16 7.44 12.06 10.31
C ILE A 16 8.04 12.42 11.67
N GLU A 17 8.43 11.43 12.47
CA GLU A 17 9.01 11.66 13.81
C GLU A 17 10.33 12.44 13.75
N GLY A 18 11.09 12.28 12.68
CA GLY A 18 12.31 13.05 12.41
C GLY A 18 12.08 14.46 11.86
N GLY A 19 10.82 14.87 11.64
CA GLY A 19 10.48 16.19 11.12
C GLY A 19 10.84 16.43 9.65
N LYS A 20 11.14 15.37 8.89
CA LYS A 20 11.43 15.46 7.44
C LYS A 20 10.16 15.59 6.62
N VAL A 21 9.10 14.92 7.07
CA VAL A 21 7.77 14.97 6.46
C VAL A 21 6.79 15.46 7.52
N HIS A 22 5.95 16.43 7.19
CA HIS A 22 4.90 16.90 8.08
C HIS A 22 3.61 16.10 7.86
N GLY A 23 3.07 15.52 8.94
CA GLY A 23 1.82 14.78 8.90
C GLY A 23 1.63 13.88 10.10
N GLU A 24 0.55 13.12 10.09
CA GLU A 24 0.24 12.12 11.11
C GLU A 24 0.03 10.75 10.48
N MET A 25 0.44 9.70 11.20
CA MET A 25 0.20 8.33 10.76
C MET A 25 -1.25 7.92 11.06
N PRO A 26 -2.00 7.39 10.07
CA PRO A 26 -3.32 6.82 10.31
C PRO A 26 -3.25 5.73 11.39
N GLN A 27 -4.16 5.80 12.37
CA GLN A 27 -4.23 4.84 13.48
C GLN A 27 -5.23 3.70 13.23
N ALA A 28 -6.08 3.86 12.22
CA ALA A 28 -7.11 2.91 11.85
C ALA A 28 -7.42 3.01 10.36
N LEU A 29 -8.08 1.97 9.85
CA LEU A 29 -8.67 2.00 8.52
C LEU A 29 -9.79 3.04 8.45
N ASP A 30 -9.90 3.72 7.31
CA ASP A 30 -11.07 4.53 7.00
C ASP A 30 -12.30 3.65 6.63
N ASP A 31 -13.46 4.27 6.49
CA ASP A 31 -14.70 3.53 6.21
C ASP A 31 -14.70 2.89 4.81
N ALA A 32 -14.05 3.51 3.82
CA ALA A 32 -13.94 2.94 2.49
C ALA A 32 -13.06 1.66 2.50
N GLN A 33 -11.96 1.68 3.24
CA GLN A 33 -11.08 0.54 3.45
C GLN A 33 -11.78 -0.59 4.22
N LYS A 34 -12.53 -0.26 5.28
CA LYS A 34 -13.37 -1.24 6.00
C LYS A 34 -14.40 -1.87 5.06
N GLN A 35 -15.09 -1.07 4.24
CA GLN A 35 -16.07 -1.56 3.28
C GLN A 35 -15.44 -2.44 2.20
N LYS A 36 -14.25 -2.09 1.70
CA LYS A 36 -13.50 -2.95 0.75
C LYS A 36 -13.17 -4.32 1.36
N LEU A 37 -12.85 -4.39 2.66
CA LEU A 37 -12.47 -5.63 3.35
C LEU A 37 -13.66 -6.46 3.85
N ALA A 38 -14.80 -5.85 4.14
CA ALA A 38 -15.97 -6.52 4.72
C ALA A 38 -16.43 -7.78 3.97
N PRO A 39 -16.46 -7.84 2.62
CA PRO A 39 -16.87 -9.03 1.90
C PRO A 39 -16.02 -10.26 2.22
N LEU A 40 -14.70 -10.08 2.41
CA LEU A 40 -13.78 -11.18 2.69
C LEU A 40 -14.12 -11.93 3.98
N ALA A 41 -14.69 -11.25 4.98
CA ALA A 41 -15.06 -11.87 6.25
C ALA A 41 -16.21 -12.88 6.13
N SER A 42 -17.02 -12.78 5.06
CA SER A 42 -18.16 -13.67 4.79
C SER A 42 -17.85 -14.80 3.81
N LEU A 43 -16.66 -14.78 3.20
CA LEU A 43 -16.25 -15.76 2.20
C LEU A 43 -15.34 -16.82 2.81
N ASP A 44 -15.36 -18.02 2.25
CA ASP A 44 -14.50 -19.12 2.63
C ASP A 44 -13.91 -19.86 1.42
N GLY A 45 -13.00 -20.78 1.69
CA GLY A 45 -12.44 -21.70 0.70
C GLY A 45 -11.94 -21.01 -0.57
N GLN A 46 -12.47 -21.45 -1.72
CA GLN A 46 -12.08 -20.92 -3.03
C GLN A 46 -12.59 -19.49 -3.26
N ALA A 47 -13.82 -19.20 -2.84
CA ALA A 47 -14.41 -17.88 -3.03
C ALA A 47 -13.62 -16.79 -2.29
N PHE A 48 -13.16 -17.09 -1.07
CA PHE A 48 -12.24 -16.21 -0.34
C PHE A 48 -10.94 -15.99 -1.10
N ARG A 49 -10.30 -17.06 -1.59
CA ARG A 49 -9.03 -16.97 -2.32
C ARG A 49 -9.15 -16.11 -3.57
N ASP A 50 -10.17 -16.33 -4.38
CA ASP A 50 -10.39 -15.60 -5.63
C ASP A 50 -10.64 -14.10 -5.38
N ALA A 51 -11.47 -13.79 -4.37
CA ALA A 51 -11.74 -12.42 -3.95
C ALA A 51 -10.48 -11.74 -3.42
N TYR A 52 -9.73 -12.42 -2.54
CA TYR A 52 -8.49 -11.91 -1.97
C TYR A 52 -7.43 -11.63 -3.04
N ILE A 53 -7.22 -12.54 -4.00
CA ILE A 53 -6.25 -12.36 -5.08
C ILE A 53 -6.64 -11.16 -5.97
N THR A 54 -7.91 -11.04 -6.32
CA THR A 54 -8.42 -9.89 -7.08
C THR A 54 -8.14 -8.58 -6.35
N MET A 55 -8.52 -8.50 -5.08
CA MET A 55 -8.30 -7.31 -4.25
C MET A 55 -6.80 -6.98 -4.09
N GLN A 56 -5.92 -7.98 -3.95
CA GLN A 56 -4.49 -7.73 -3.87
C GLN A 56 -3.95 -7.13 -5.17
N ARG A 57 -4.39 -7.60 -6.34
CA ARG A 57 -3.95 -7.04 -7.63
C ARG A 57 -4.40 -5.58 -7.78
N GLU A 58 -5.66 -5.31 -7.45
CA GLU A 58 -6.24 -3.95 -7.50
C GLU A 58 -5.52 -3.01 -6.53
N ALA A 59 -5.37 -3.41 -5.26
CA ALA A 59 -4.74 -2.59 -4.23
C ALA A 59 -3.28 -2.23 -4.58
N HIS A 60 -2.51 -3.17 -5.13
CA HIS A 60 -1.13 -2.88 -5.53
C HIS A 60 -1.07 -1.98 -6.76
N GLN A 61 -2.01 -2.12 -7.71
CA GLN A 61 -2.08 -1.23 -8.86
C GLN A 61 -2.50 0.20 -8.46
N GLU A 62 -3.47 0.35 -7.55
CA GLU A 62 -3.85 1.63 -6.94
C GLU A 62 -2.65 2.25 -6.19
N ALA A 63 -1.92 1.46 -5.40
CA ALA A 63 -0.74 1.94 -4.68
C ALA A 63 0.37 2.42 -5.63
N ILE A 64 0.68 1.68 -6.70
CA ILE A 64 1.66 2.10 -7.70
C ILE A 64 1.23 3.43 -8.35
N ALA A 65 -0.05 3.58 -8.67
CA ALA A 65 -0.58 4.82 -9.24
C ALA A 65 -0.42 6.00 -8.27
N LEU A 66 -0.80 5.82 -7.00
CA LEU A 66 -0.67 6.81 -5.95
C LEU A 66 0.80 7.24 -5.76
N PHE A 67 1.70 6.27 -5.56
CA PHE A 67 3.11 6.54 -5.32
C PHE A 67 3.77 7.16 -6.55
N SER A 68 3.41 6.73 -7.76
CA SER A 68 3.93 7.33 -9.01
C SER A 68 3.47 8.77 -9.18
N ALA A 69 2.21 9.07 -8.86
CA ALA A 69 1.67 10.41 -8.93
C ALA A 69 2.37 11.34 -7.94
N TYR A 70 2.53 10.90 -6.69
CA TYR A 70 3.21 11.71 -5.66
C TYR A 70 4.71 11.87 -5.96
N ALA A 71 5.41 10.80 -6.39
CA ALA A 71 6.81 10.88 -6.78
C ALA A 71 7.06 11.94 -7.88
N ARG A 72 6.13 12.07 -8.84
CA ARG A 72 6.22 13.07 -9.92
C ARG A 72 5.84 14.47 -9.44
N ASN A 73 4.67 14.59 -8.82
CA ASN A 73 3.97 15.87 -8.67
C ASN A 73 3.89 16.36 -7.21
N GLY A 74 4.41 15.60 -6.25
CA GLY A 74 4.42 15.97 -4.84
C GLY A 74 5.21 17.25 -4.57
N ASP A 75 4.92 17.83 -3.41
CA ASP A 75 5.42 19.11 -2.91
C ASP A 75 6.46 18.94 -1.78
N ASP A 76 6.38 17.86 -1.01
CA ASP A 76 7.39 17.49 0.00
C ASP A 76 8.51 16.65 -0.64
N ALA A 77 9.73 17.20 -0.69
CA ALA A 77 10.86 16.57 -1.35
C ALA A 77 11.28 15.24 -0.70
N ASP A 78 11.21 15.12 0.63
CA ASP A 78 11.56 13.90 1.34
C ASP A 78 10.48 12.82 1.10
N LEU A 79 9.20 13.19 1.11
CA LEU A 79 8.11 12.27 0.83
C LEU A 79 8.11 11.82 -0.65
N LYS A 80 8.48 12.68 -1.59
CA LYS A 80 8.69 12.28 -3.00
C LYS A 80 9.80 11.25 -3.16
N ASN A 81 10.92 11.44 -2.46
CA ASN A 81 12.04 10.52 -2.51
C ASN A 81 11.66 9.16 -1.92
N TRP A 82 10.95 9.16 -0.78
CA TRP A 82 10.41 7.94 -0.18
C TRP A 82 9.39 7.24 -1.09
N ALA A 83 8.49 7.99 -1.72
CA ALA A 83 7.53 7.42 -2.67
C ALA A 83 8.26 6.78 -3.87
N THR A 84 9.27 7.47 -4.41
CA THR A 84 10.09 6.98 -5.53
C THR A 84 10.83 5.70 -5.17
N SER A 85 11.47 5.64 -3.99
CA SER A 85 12.24 4.46 -3.58
C SER A 85 11.35 3.24 -3.29
N THR A 86 10.10 3.47 -2.90
CA THR A 86 9.12 2.40 -2.59
C THR A 86 8.51 1.78 -3.85
N LEU A 87 8.54 2.48 -5.00
CA LEU A 87 7.91 1.99 -6.24
C LEU A 87 8.46 0.65 -6.74
N GLY A 88 9.75 0.38 -6.54
CA GLY A 88 10.35 -0.90 -6.96
C GLY A 88 9.69 -2.10 -6.28
N GLU A 89 9.54 -2.02 -4.95
CA GLU A 89 8.91 -3.07 -4.15
C GLU A 89 7.42 -3.21 -4.49
N LEU A 90 6.71 -2.10 -4.71
CA LEU A 90 5.29 -2.13 -5.12
C LEU A 90 5.08 -2.84 -6.45
N ASN A 91 5.94 -2.58 -7.45
CA ASN A 91 5.87 -3.29 -8.74
C ASN A 91 6.14 -4.78 -8.56
N HIS A 92 7.17 -5.14 -7.78
CA HIS A 92 7.46 -6.54 -7.47
C HIS A 92 6.29 -7.24 -6.75
N HIS A 93 5.65 -6.53 -5.81
CA HIS A 93 4.46 -7.02 -5.13
C HIS A 93 3.28 -7.25 -6.08
N LEU A 94 3.04 -6.36 -7.05
CA LEU A 94 2.00 -6.54 -8.06
C LEU A 94 2.29 -7.78 -8.94
N GLU A 95 3.54 -8.01 -9.33
CA GLU A 95 3.93 -9.22 -10.07
C GLU A 95 3.64 -10.49 -9.27
N MET A 96 4.00 -10.50 -7.98
CA MET A 96 3.65 -11.62 -7.09
C MET A 96 2.13 -11.81 -7.01
N ALA A 97 1.35 -10.75 -6.83
CA ALA A 97 -0.12 -10.83 -6.79
C ALA A 97 -0.73 -11.35 -8.11
N ARG A 98 -0.13 -11.00 -9.25
CA ARG A 98 -0.53 -11.53 -10.57
C ARG A 98 -0.18 -13.01 -10.75
N SER A 99 0.85 -13.51 -10.06
CA SER A 99 1.27 -14.91 -10.11
C SER A 99 0.43 -15.86 -9.26
N LEU A 100 -0.36 -15.32 -8.32
CA LEU A 100 -1.27 -16.11 -7.48
C LEU A 100 -2.37 -16.75 -8.35
N LYS A 101 -2.70 -18.01 -8.03
CA LYS A 101 -3.72 -18.84 -8.66
C LYS A 101 -4.85 -19.14 -7.70
#